data_AF-A0A9W9ZDG5-F1
#
_entry.id   AF-A0A9W9ZDG5-F1
#
_cell.length_a   1.000
_cell.length_b   1.000
_cell.length_c   1.000
_cell.angle_alpha   90.00
_cell.angle_beta   90.00
_cell.angle_gamma   90.00
#
_symmetry.space_group_name_H-M   'P 1'
#
loop_
_entity.id
_entity.type
_entity.pdbx_description
1 polymer ?
#
loop_
_entity_poly.entity_id
_entity_poly.type
_entity_poly.pdbx_seq_one_letter_code
_entity_poly.pdbx_strand_id
1 'polypeptide(L)'
;MYTCVAQNKKGVEEATAFVNIITSVPPTALVLPANQTVDEGATVILSCAVTGDPYPSIQWRRVGGSLTDSHVIDEGLLQIQEATKEDEGMYVCVAQNKKGVQQANGIVNVISEC
;
A
#
# COMPACT_ATOMS: atom_id res chain seq x y z
N MET A 1 22.60 -8.02 22.43
CA MET A 1 23.92 -8.70 22.35
C MET A 1 23.88 -9.79 23.38
N TYR A 2 24.09 -11.03 22.95
CA TYR A 2 24.07 -12.19 23.83
C TYR A 2 25.45 -12.82 23.80
N THR A 3 25.98 -13.12 24.97
CA THR A 3 27.29 -13.74 25.14
C THR A 3 27.08 -15.12 25.75
N CYS A 4 27.62 -16.14 25.09
CA CYS A 4 27.74 -17.48 25.64
C CYS A 4 29.13 -17.62 26.24
N VAL A 5 29.18 -18.08 27.49
CA VAL A 5 30.43 -18.29 28.23
C VAL A 5 30.57 -19.78 28.52
N ALA A 6 31.64 -20.38 28.01
CA ALA A 6 32.00 -21.77 28.29
C ALA A 6 33.20 -21.77 29.24
N GLN A 7 33.09 -22.48 30.37
CA GLN A 7 34.15 -22.56 31.37
C GLN A 7 34.50 -23.99 31.73
N ASN A 8 35.79 -24.29 31.76
CA ASN A 8 36.33 -25.51 32.34
C ASN A 8 37.52 -25.18 33.27
N LYS A 9 38.13 -26.20 33.88
CA LYS A 9 39.25 -26.02 34.82
C LYS A 9 40.52 -25.41 34.19
N LYS A 10 40.62 -25.38 32.86
CA LYS A 10 41.78 -24.85 32.12
C LYS A 10 41.55 -23.44 31.57
N GLY A 11 40.30 -22.96 31.52
CA GLY A 11 40.02 -21.62 31.01
C GLY A 11 38.54 -21.33 30.81
N VAL A 12 38.29 -20.10 30.36
CA VAL A 12 37.00 -19.57 29.96
C VAL A 12 37.12 -19.12 28.51
N GLU A 13 36.11 -19.43 27.72
CA GLU A 13 35.95 -18.95 26.35
C GLU A 13 34.58 -18.29 26.21
N GLU A 14 34.53 -17.19 25.47
CA GLU A 14 33.29 -16.44 25.23
C GLU A 14 33.02 -16.34 23.72
N ALA A 15 31.76 -16.51 23.36
CA ALA A 15 31.27 -16.26 22.01
C ALA A 15 30.13 -15.24 22.07
N THR A 16 30.18 -14.22 21.20
CA THR A 16 29.17 -13.16 21.15
C THR A 16 28.31 -13.27 19.90
N ALA A 17 27.02 -12.96 20.06
CA ALA A 17 26.04 -12.90 18.98
C ALA A 17 25.16 -11.65 19.08
N PHE A 18 24.80 -11.09 17.93
CA PHE A 18 23.87 -9.96 17.82
C PHE A 18 22.50 -10.45 17.38
N VAL A 19 21.45 -9.98 18.03
CA VAL A 19 20.05 -10.18 17.61
C VAL A 19 19.54 -8.83 17.14
N ASN A 20 19.14 -8.76 15.88
CA ASN A 20 18.53 -7.57 15.30
C ASN A 20 17.01 -7.68 15.46
N ILE A 21 16.41 -6.85 16.30
CA ILE A 21 14.95 -6.77 16.43
C ILE A 21 14.47 -5.72 15.43
N ILE A 22 13.82 -6.17 14.36
CA ILE A 22 13.16 -5.27 13.41
C ILE A 22 11.82 -4.89 14.02
N THR A 23 11.76 -3.72 14.65
CA THR A 23 10.55 -3.20 15.34
C THR A 23 9.63 -2.40 14.43
N SER A 24 9.92 -2.38 13.13
CA SER A 24 9.17 -1.61 12.15
C SER A 24 9.64 -1.91 10.72
N VAL A 25 8.70 -2.03 9.79
CA VAL A 25 8.91 -2.36 8.38
C VAL A 25 8.33 -1.22 7.52
N PRO A 26 9.04 -0.76 6.47
CA PRO A 26 8.50 0.24 5.54
C PRO A 26 7.22 -0.27 4.85
N PRO A 27 6.36 0.65 4.38
CA PRO A 27 5.12 0.26 3.72
C PRO A 27 5.40 -0.38 2.36
N THR A 28 4.55 -1.32 1.97
CA THR A 28 4.39 -1.75 0.57
C THR A 28 2.94 -1.53 0.16
N ALA A 29 2.70 -1.24 -1.12
CA ALA A 29 1.37 -0.97 -1.64
C ALA A 29 1.19 -1.67 -3.00
N LEU A 30 -0.01 -2.18 -3.24
CA LEU A 30 -0.43 -2.78 -4.50
C LEU A 30 -1.88 -2.39 -4.78
N VAL A 31 -2.17 -1.88 -5.98
CA VAL A 31 -3.54 -1.58 -6.41
C VAL A 31 -4.07 -2.73 -7.27
N LEU A 32 -5.28 -3.18 -6.95
CA LEU A 32 -5.98 -4.26 -7.66
C LEU A 32 -7.40 -3.82 -8.05
N PRO A 33 -7.81 -4.03 -9.31
CA PRO A 33 -6.97 -4.39 -10.45
C PRO A 33 -5.98 -3.26 -10.82
N ALA A 34 -4.84 -3.61 -11.43
CA ALA A 34 -3.87 -2.61 -11.90
C ALA A 34 -4.38 -1.81 -13.11
N ASN A 35 -5.25 -2.43 -13.93
CA ASN A 35 -5.95 -1.79 -15.03
C ASN A 35 -7.38 -2.33 -15.05
N GLN A 36 -8.36 -1.45 -15.18
CA GLN A 36 -9.76 -1.78 -15.28
C GLN A 36 -10.38 -1.01 -16.45
N THR A 37 -11.18 -1.69 -17.25
CA THR A 37 -12.00 -1.07 -18.28
C THR A 37 -13.45 -1.39 -17.97
N VAL A 38 -14.30 -0.36 -17.93
CA VAL A 38 -15.73 -0.49 -17.63
C VAL A 38 -16.55 0.31 -18.63
N ASP A 39 -17.83 -0.01 -18.76
CA ASP A 39 -18.78 0.81 -19.52
C ASP A 39 -19.20 2.04 -18.69
N GLU A 40 -19.58 3.12 -19.38
CA GLU A 40 -20.09 4.34 -18.76
C GLU A 40 -21.35 4.05 -17.92
N GLY A 41 -21.43 4.65 -16.74
CA GLY A 41 -22.47 4.38 -15.73
C GLY A 41 -22.20 3.16 -14.84
N ALA A 42 -21.17 2.35 -15.12
CA ALA A 42 -20.79 1.24 -14.24
C ALA A 42 -20.12 1.73 -12.94
N THR A 43 -20.09 0.86 -11.93
CA THR A 43 -19.33 1.12 -10.70
C THR A 43 -17.91 0.55 -10.81
N VAL A 44 -16.91 1.38 -10.54
CA VAL A 44 -15.49 0.98 -10.48
C VAL A 44 -15.09 0.78 -9.02
N ILE A 45 -14.29 -0.26 -8.75
CA ILE A 45 -13.76 -0.54 -7.42
C ILE A 45 -12.27 -0.85 -7.56
N LEU A 46 -11.42 0.00 -6.99
CA LEU A 46 -9.99 -0.23 -6.85
C LEU A 46 -9.67 -0.53 -5.39
N SER A 47 -8.90 -1.58 -5.14
CA SER A 47 -8.44 -1.97 -3.80
C SER A 47 -6.96 -1.70 -3.65
N CYS A 48 -6.57 -0.99 -2.59
CA CYS A 48 -5.16 -0.83 -2.23
C CYS A 48 -4.76 -1.83 -1.13
N ALA A 49 -4.09 -2.90 -1.52
CA ALA A 49 -3.49 -3.86 -0.60
C ALA A 49 -2.18 -3.29 -0.04
N VAL A 50 -2.12 -3.12 1.28
CA VAL A 50 -0.98 -2.49 1.96
C VAL A 50 -0.43 -3.40 3.04
N THR A 51 0.90 -3.48 3.13
CA THR A 51 1.60 -4.10 4.27
C THR A 51 2.62 -3.13 4.85
N GLY A 52 3.03 -3.33 6.10
CA GLY A 52 4.00 -2.48 6.80
C GLY A 52 3.77 -2.54 8.30
N ASP A 53 4.81 -2.18 9.06
CA ASP A 53 4.73 -2.16 10.52
C ASP A 53 5.37 -0.89 11.09
N PRO A 54 4.66 -0.04 11.84
CA PRO A 54 3.21 -0.06 12.10
C PRO A 54 2.37 -0.04 10.81
N TYR A 55 1.13 -0.53 10.92
CA TYR A 55 0.20 -0.57 9.78
C TYR A 55 0.08 0.82 9.14
N PRO A 56 0.32 0.96 7.81
CA PRO A 56 0.37 2.27 7.17
C PRO A 56 -1.00 2.94 7.06
N SER A 57 -1.03 4.27 7.10
CA SER A 57 -2.20 5.02 6.65
C SER A 57 -2.32 4.93 5.12
N ILE A 58 -3.56 4.89 4.63
CA ILE A 58 -3.87 4.73 3.20
C ILE A 58 -4.59 5.99 2.71
N GLN A 59 -4.12 6.55 1.59
CA GLN A 59 -4.76 7.69 0.93
C GLN A 59 -4.84 7.46 -0.57
N TRP A 60 -5.98 7.80 -1.17
CA TRP A 60 -6.15 7.80 -2.62
C TRP A 60 -5.98 9.20 -3.20
N ARG A 61 -5.42 9.26 -4.41
CA ARG A 61 -5.26 10.48 -5.20
C ARG A 61 -5.51 10.17 -6.66
N ARG A 62 -6.02 11.14 -7.40
CA ARG A 62 -6.12 11.07 -8.86
C ARG A 62 -4.98 11.88 -9.49
N VAL A 63 -4.34 11.33 -10.53
CA VAL A 63 -3.28 12.03 -11.25
C VAL A 63 -3.90 13.12 -12.13
N GLY A 64 -3.44 14.36 -11.99
CA GLY A 64 -3.89 15.49 -12.82
C GLY A 64 -5.29 16.03 -12.49
N GLY A 65 -5.90 15.57 -11.39
CA GLY A 65 -7.24 15.99 -10.98
C GLY A 65 -7.47 15.82 -9.48
N SER A 66 -8.73 15.89 -9.09
CA SER A 66 -9.20 15.72 -7.72
C SER A 66 -10.23 14.60 -7.64
N LEU A 67 -10.28 13.92 -6.50
CA LEU A 67 -11.41 13.06 -6.17
C LEU A 67 -12.61 13.94 -5.83
N THR A 68 -13.77 13.61 -6.38
CA THR A 68 -15.05 14.31 -6.20
C THR A 68 -15.96 13.52 -5.26
N ASP A 69 -17.16 14.03 -4.98
CA ASP A 69 -18.14 13.34 -4.11
C ASP A 69 -18.61 11.98 -4.68
N SER A 70 -18.45 11.73 -5.98
CA SER A 70 -18.73 10.42 -6.61
C SER A 70 -17.66 9.35 -6.27
N HIS A 71 -16.53 9.77 -5.70
CA HIS A 71 -15.43 8.92 -5.28
C HIS A 71 -15.53 8.63 -3.77
N VAL A 72 -15.98 7.43 -3.42
CA VAL A 72 -16.09 6.99 -2.02
C VAL A 72 -14.83 6.21 -1.63
N ILE A 73 -14.21 6.57 -0.51
CA ILE A 73 -13.05 5.87 0.03
C ILE A 73 -13.44 5.17 1.33
N ASP A 74 -13.17 3.87 1.41
CA ASP A 74 -13.42 3.06 2.60
C ASP A 74 -12.28 2.07 2.82
N GLU A 75 -11.60 2.15 3.97
CA GLU A 75 -10.51 1.25 4.39
C GLU A 75 -9.53 0.78 3.28
N GLY A 76 -9.13 1.69 2.38
CA GLY A 76 -8.19 1.40 1.29
C GLY A 76 -8.84 1.01 -0.05
N LEU A 77 -10.16 0.89 -0.09
CA LEU A 77 -10.95 0.83 -1.32
C LEU A 77 -11.24 2.23 -1.83
N LEU A 78 -11.23 2.38 -3.15
CA LEU A 78 -11.75 3.53 -3.88
C LEU A 78 -12.88 3.03 -4.78
N GLN A 79 -14.09 3.54 -4.54
CA GLN A 79 -15.27 3.26 -5.32
C GLN A 79 -15.68 4.49 -6.12
N ILE A 80 -15.89 4.33 -7.42
CA ILE A 80 -16.41 5.38 -8.31
C ILE A 80 -17.79 4.91 -8.76
N GLN A 81 -18.83 5.63 -8.35
CA GLN A 81 -20.21 5.33 -8.73
C GLN A 81 -20.55 6.04 -10.04
N GLU A 82 -21.33 5.37 -10.89
CA GLU A 82 -21.79 5.90 -12.19
C GLU A 82 -20.64 6.51 -13.01
N ALA A 83 -19.61 5.70 -13.28
CA ALA A 83 -18.36 6.16 -13.90
C ALA A 83 -18.62 6.85 -15.24
N THR A 84 -18.07 8.05 -15.38
CA THR A 84 -18.19 8.89 -16.58
C THR A 84 -16.88 8.89 -17.35
N LYS A 85 -16.88 9.43 -18.58
CA LYS A 85 -15.63 9.68 -19.32
C LYS A 85 -14.66 10.58 -18.57
N GLU A 86 -15.16 11.45 -17.70
CA GLU A 86 -14.33 12.31 -16.87
C GLU A 86 -13.64 11.56 -15.74
N ASP A 87 -13.98 10.30 -15.43
CA ASP A 87 -13.33 9.47 -14.42
C ASP A 87 -12.19 8.62 -15.00
N GLU A 88 -12.02 8.61 -16.33
CA GLU A 88 -10.89 7.94 -16.97
C GLU A 88 -9.55 8.52 -16.47
N GLY A 89 -8.59 7.65 -16.17
CA GLY A 89 -7.25 8.06 -15.80
C GLY A 89 -6.58 7.17 -14.75
N MET A 90 -5.51 7.74 -14.17
CA MET A 90 -4.67 7.03 -13.20
C MET A 90 -5.00 7.45 -11.78
N TYR A 91 -5.23 6.45 -10.94
CA TYR A 91 -5.49 6.57 -9.51
C TYR A 91 -4.30 6.02 -8.74
N VAL A 92 -3.81 6.77 -7.76
CA VAL A 92 -2.64 6.46 -6.96
C VAL A 92 -3.05 6.26 -5.51
N CYS A 93 -2.76 5.08 -4.99
CA CYS A 93 -2.77 4.81 -3.57
C CYS A 93 -1.42 5.18 -2.96
N VAL A 94 -1.45 5.90 -1.84
CA VAL A 94 -0.30 6.30 -1.04
C VAL A 94 -0.40 5.63 0.32
N ALA A 95 0.55 4.74 0.63
CA ALA A 95 0.70 4.07 1.91
C ALA A 95 1.84 4.71 2.70
N GLN A 96 1.57 5.16 3.94
CA GLN A 96 2.57 5.87 4.75
C GLN A 96 2.63 5.33 6.18
N ASN A 97 3.84 5.09 6.68
CA ASN A 97 4.09 4.87 8.10
C ASN A 97 5.38 5.58 8.55
N LYS A 98 5.77 5.41 9.82
CA LYS A 98 6.98 6.03 10.39
C LYS A 98 8.31 5.60 9.74
N LYS A 99 8.29 4.58 8.88
CA LYS A 99 9.47 4.05 8.18
C LYS A 99 9.55 4.49 6.73
N GLY A 100 8.49 5.03 6.15
CA GLY A 100 8.52 5.54 4.79
C GLY A 100 7.15 5.77 4.17
N VAL A 101 7.18 6.03 2.87
CA VAL A 101 6.02 6.22 2.00
C VAL A 101 6.20 5.35 0.78
N GLN A 102 5.15 4.62 0.40
CA GLN A 102 5.11 3.84 -0.82
C GLN A 102 3.86 4.20 -1.62
N GLN A 103 3.97 4.15 -2.94
CA GLN A 103 2.85 4.41 -3.85
C GLN A 103 2.63 3.21 -4.77
N ALA A 104 1.38 3.01 -5.16
CA ALA A 104 0.96 2.09 -6.21
C ALA A 104 -0.20 2.72 -7.00
N ASN A 105 -0.32 2.38 -8.28
CA ASN A 105 -1.31 2.98 -9.17
C ASN A 105 -2.20 1.93 -9.84
N GLY A 106 -3.44 2.33 -10.10
CA GLY A 106 -4.39 1.63 -10.97
C GLY A 106 -4.85 2.56 -12.08
N ILE A 107 -5.16 2.00 -13.26
CA ILE A 107 -5.70 2.75 -14.39
C ILE A 107 -7.15 2.35 -14.60
N VAL A 108 -8.03 3.34 -14.78
CA VAL A 108 -9.44 3.16 -15.10
C VAL A 108 -9.68 3.71 -16.50
N ASN A 109 -10.25 2.90 -17.38
CA ASN A 109 -10.74 3.29 -18.70
C ASN A 109 -12.26 3.15 -18.73
N VAL A 110 -12.95 4.13 -19.30
CA VAL A 110 -14.41 4.11 -19.38
C VAL A 110 -14.81 4.05 -20.84
N ILE A 111 -15.65 3.09 -21.24
CA ILE A 111 -16.17 2.94 -22.60
C ILE A 111 -17.54 3.59 -22.65
N SER A 112 -17.71 4.60 -23.49
CA SER A 112 -19.04 5.13 -23.81
C SER A 112 -19.63 4.29 -24.93
N GLU A 113 -20.84 3.81 -24.77
CA GLU A 113 -21.60 3.27 -25.89
C GLU A 113 -21.90 4.42 -26.86
N CYS A 114 -21.36 4.32 -28.08
CA CYS A 114 -21.63 5.25 -29.18
C CYS A 114 -22.94 4.89 -29.91
#